data_AF-A0AA43F1T9-F1
#
_entry.id   AF-A0AA43F1T9-F1
#
_cell.length_a   1.000
_cell.length_b   1.000
_cell.length_c   1.000
_cell.angle_alpha   90.00
_cell.angle_beta   90.00
_cell.angle_gamma   90.00
#
_symmetry.space_group_name_H-M   'P 1'
#
loop_
_entity.id
_entity.type
_entity.pdbx_description
1 polymer ?
#
loop_
_entity_poly.entity_id
_entity_poly.type
_entity_poly.pdbx_seq_one_letter_code
_entity_poly.pdbx_strand_id
1 'polypeptide(L)'
;MRSLFWLLAVFAAAAALAVLARLDQGYVRIAYGEWRGETSLLFFAVLALLAFVAAFAAVRILQHTLALPTYVRAYRARRQRDRAQAALAGALQAWLEGRYSRAEKEATRAYDGGAAPGLAAVIAARAAHELGVPERREQWLGRAHEESLRNAAQLSRAVMALGERDYGAARDALKSLQGSGARHIATLRLLLRAERGLRNWEEVLRLTAQLAKRDAIAPGVAGEYRLQAHLELLAQAAAERAAFEERWRRVPANERAIARIATAAVRHALPLGLAELAREALERALAEDWSSALAALYGELPHLEPAARVAEARVRIERAERWLLEHEGDAQLLAALGRLCAHAELWGKAQSYLETSLSFGETSATHLALARLLDRLERGAEAQPHYRRAAELA
;
A
#
# COMPACT_ATOMS: atom_id res chain seq x y z
N MET A 1 54.68 32.15 -0.50
CA MET A 1 54.88 33.60 -0.24
C MET A 1 55.63 33.85 1.07
N ARG A 2 55.09 33.47 2.25
CA ARG A 2 55.75 33.74 3.56
C ARG A 2 57.11 33.05 3.77
N SER A 3 57.31 31.83 3.25
CA SER A 3 58.59 31.11 3.33
C SER A 3 59.70 31.73 2.48
N LEU A 4 59.35 32.33 1.35
CA LEU A 4 60.30 32.94 0.42
C LEU A 4 60.84 34.27 0.97
N PHE A 5 59.96 35.08 1.57
CA PHE A 5 60.35 36.29 2.31
C PHE A 5 61.25 35.99 3.51
N TRP A 6 60.99 34.88 4.22
CA TRP A 6 61.82 34.48 5.36
C TRP A 6 63.22 34.03 4.91
N LEU A 7 63.31 33.31 3.79
CA LEU A 7 64.59 32.88 3.20
C LEU A 7 65.39 34.09 2.70
N LEU A 8 64.73 35.07 2.08
CA LEU A 8 65.36 36.32 1.63
C LEU A 8 65.86 37.16 2.82
N ALA A 9 65.07 37.25 3.90
CA ALA A 9 65.46 37.96 5.12
C ALA A 9 66.66 37.31 5.82
N VAL A 10 66.71 35.96 5.85
CA VAL A 10 67.87 35.22 6.40
C VAL A 10 69.11 35.43 5.54
N PHE A 11 68.99 35.40 4.21
CA PHE A 11 70.12 35.66 3.31
C PHE A 11 70.62 37.11 3.41
N ALA A 12 69.72 38.08 3.50
CA ALA A 12 70.08 39.49 3.70
C ALA A 12 70.77 39.71 5.06
N ALA A 13 70.27 39.07 6.12
CA ALA A 13 70.89 39.12 7.44
C ALA A 13 72.26 38.45 7.45
N ALA A 14 72.42 37.30 6.79
CA ALA A 14 73.70 36.60 6.66
C ALA A 14 74.73 37.40 5.85
N ALA A 15 74.30 38.03 4.76
CA ALA A 15 75.16 38.91 3.95
C ALA A 15 75.58 40.16 4.73
N ALA A 16 74.67 40.78 5.47
CA ALA A 16 74.98 41.91 6.34
C ALA A 16 75.96 41.53 7.47
N LEU A 17 75.80 40.35 8.08
CA LEU A 17 76.71 39.83 9.10
C LEU A 17 78.11 39.51 8.52
N ALA A 18 78.17 38.96 7.30
CA ALA A 18 79.43 38.67 6.63
C ALA A 18 80.21 39.95 6.24
N VAL A 19 79.50 41.03 5.91
CA VAL A 19 80.11 42.35 5.64
C VAL A 19 80.59 43.00 6.93
N LEU A 20 79.82 42.93 8.02
CA LEU A 20 80.23 43.46 9.33
C LEU A 20 81.42 42.69 9.93
N ALA A 21 81.52 41.38 9.72
CA ALA A 21 82.61 40.55 10.22
C ALA A 21 83.97 40.82 9.55
N ARG A 22 84.01 41.55 8.42
CA ARG A 22 85.25 41.95 7.75
C ARG A 22 85.94 43.17 8.40
N LEU A 23 85.29 43.83 9.36
CA LEU A 23 85.77 45.10 9.91
C LEU A 23 86.65 44.98 11.17
N ASP A 24 86.81 43.80 11.80
CA ASP A 24 87.79 43.63 12.90
C ASP A 24 88.18 42.17 13.20
N GLN A 25 89.42 41.94 13.65
CA GLN A 25 89.94 40.62 14.08
C GLN A 25 89.41 40.22 15.48
N GLY A 26 88.10 40.08 15.61
CA GLY A 26 87.48 39.57 16.84
C GLY A 26 87.81 38.10 17.11
N TYR A 27 88.18 37.76 18.34
CA TYR A 27 88.27 36.39 18.84
C TYR A 27 87.24 36.17 19.94
N VAL A 28 86.68 34.97 20.00
CA VAL A 28 85.77 34.54 21.06
C VAL A 28 86.54 33.62 21.98
N ARG A 29 86.68 34.04 23.25
CA ARG A 29 87.34 33.27 24.30
C ARG A 29 86.28 32.57 25.14
N ILE A 30 86.24 31.24 25.07
CA ILE A 30 85.33 30.42 25.87
C ILE A 30 86.16 29.84 27.02
N ALA A 31 85.82 30.23 28.25
CA ALA A 31 86.43 29.71 29.46
C ALA A 31 85.40 28.87 30.23
N TYR A 32 85.69 27.59 30.45
CA TYR A 32 84.89 26.70 31.29
C TYR A 32 85.82 25.91 32.21
N GLY A 33 85.83 26.25 33.50
CA GLY A 33 86.79 25.70 34.46
C GLY A 33 88.24 26.02 34.08
N GLU A 34 89.10 25.00 34.03
CA GLU A 34 90.51 25.09 33.62
C GLU A 34 90.68 25.20 32.08
N TRP A 35 89.63 24.95 31.29
CA TRP A 35 89.71 24.93 29.83
C TRP A 35 89.53 26.34 29.25
N ARG A 36 90.51 26.80 28.48
CA ARG A 36 90.48 28.07 27.75
C ARG A 36 90.70 27.80 26.27
N GLY A 37 89.64 27.90 25.48
CA GLY A 37 89.70 27.85 24.03
C GLY A 37 89.53 29.24 23.43
N GLU A 38 90.41 29.61 22.51
CA GLU A 38 90.28 30.82 21.69
C GLU A 38 89.87 30.40 20.28
N THR A 39 88.76 30.94 19.78
CA THR A 39 88.27 30.66 18.42
C THR A 39 88.10 31.96 17.66
N SER A 40 88.27 31.93 16.33
CA SER A 40 87.97 33.10 15.50
C SER A 40 86.47 33.44 15.57
N LEU A 41 86.13 34.72 15.63
CA LEU A 41 84.73 35.18 15.68
C LEU A 41 83.92 34.64 14.50
N LEU A 42 84.52 34.56 13.31
CA LEU A 42 83.88 34.02 12.11
C LEU A 42 83.55 32.53 12.27
N PHE A 43 84.49 31.73 12.80
CA PHE A 43 84.24 30.31 13.05
C PHE A 43 83.11 30.11 14.07
N PHE A 44 83.11 30.88 15.16
CA PHE A 44 82.03 30.84 16.15
C PHE A 44 80.68 31.26 15.55
N ALA A 45 80.65 32.31 14.72
CA ALA A 45 79.44 32.77 14.06
C ALA A 45 78.87 31.75 13.07
N VAL A 46 79.73 31.09 12.28
CA VAL A 46 79.32 30.01 11.36
C VAL A 46 78.79 28.81 12.15
N LEU A 47 79.46 28.42 13.23
CA LEU A 47 79.01 27.31 14.08
C LEU A 47 77.67 27.63 14.75
N ALA A 48 77.50 28.84 15.26
CA ALA A 48 76.24 29.31 15.85
C ALA A 48 75.11 29.34 14.82
N LEU A 49 75.39 29.79 13.58
CA LEU A 49 74.42 29.77 12.48
C LEU A 49 74.03 28.33 12.12
N LEU A 50 75.00 27.42 12.00
CA LEU A 50 74.74 26.00 11.73
C LEU A 50 73.91 25.35 12.85
N ALA A 51 74.26 25.62 14.11
CA ALA A 51 73.50 25.15 15.27
C ALA A 51 72.06 25.70 15.27
N PHE A 52 71.88 26.98 14.94
CA PHE A 52 70.57 27.59 14.81
C PHE A 52 69.74 26.97 13.68
N VAL A 53 70.34 26.77 12.49
CA VAL A 53 69.68 26.11 11.36
C VAL A 53 69.30 24.67 11.71
N ALA A 54 70.20 23.92 12.37
CA ALA A 54 69.94 22.56 12.83
C ALA A 54 68.80 22.52 13.86
N ALA A 55 68.82 23.40 14.87
CA ALA A 55 67.76 23.50 15.87
C ALA A 55 66.42 23.90 15.25
N PHE A 56 66.42 24.88 14.33
CA PHE A 56 65.23 25.29 13.59
C PHE A 56 64.66 24.13 12.75
N ALA A 57 65.52 23.41 12.03
CA ALA A 57 65.12 22.22 11.26
C ALA A 57 64.55 21.13 12.17
N ALA A 58 65.19 20.86 13.32
CA ALA A 58 64.71 19.88 14.29
C ALA A 58 63.32 20.24 14.84
N VAL A 59 63.10 21.51 15.23
CA VAL A 59 61.78 21.99 15.68
C VAL A 59 60.73 21.87 14.58
N ARG A 60 61.08 22.22 13.32
CA ARG A 60 60.16 22.12 12.17
C ARG A 60 59.77 20.68 11.88
N ILE A 61 60.73 19.75 11.90
CA ILE A 61 60.49 18.32 11.71
C ILE A 61 59.56 17.84 12.82
N LEU A 62 59.87 18.13 14.09
CA LEU A 62 59.06 17.74 15.24
C LEU A 62 57.62 18.26 15.14
N GLN A 63 57.43 19.54 14.76
CA GLN A 63 56.10 20.12 14.55
C GLN A 63 55.33 19.42 13.43
N HIS A 64 55.99 19.06 12.32
CA HIS A 64 55.36 18.34 11.22
C HIS A 64 54.99 16.90 11.61
N THR A 65 55.88 16.20 12.33
CA THR A 65 55.62 14.85 12.84
C THR A 65 54.49 14.83 13.87
N LEU A 66 54.36 15.87 14.70
CA LEU A 66 53.26 15.99 15.65
C LEU A 66 51.93 16.41 15.00
N ALA A 67 51.96 17.10 13.84
CA ALA A 67 50.75 17.50 13.10
C ALA A 67 50.27 16.46 12.06
N LEU A 68 51.13 15.54 11.63
CA LEU A 68 50.81 14.44 10.70
C LEU A 68 49.66 13.50 11.17
N PRO A 69 49.55 13.12 12.45
CA PRO A 69 48.50 12.22 12.94
C PRO A 69 47.08 12.74 12.70
N THR A 70 46.87 14.06 12.80
CA THR A 70 45.53 14.65 12.60
C THR A 70 45.13 14.65 11.13
N TYR A 71 46.07 14.95 10.22
CA TYR A 71 45.82 14.89 8.77
C TYR A 71 45.54 13.46 8.29
N VAL A 72 46.34 12.48 8.74
CA VAL A 72 46.13 11.07 8.38
C VAL A 72 44.82 10.53 8.97
N ARG A 73 44.47 10.90 10.21
CA ARG A 73 43.17 10.56 10.81
C ARG A 73 42.01 11.15 9.99
N ALA A 74 42.08 12.42 9.61
CA ALA A 74 41.05 13.07 8.79
C ALA A 74 40.92 12.42 7.40
N TYR A 75 42.04 12.11 6.73
CA TYR A 75 42.05 11.42 5.45
C TYR A 75 41.48 10.00 5.55
N ARG A 76 41.87 9.23 6.58
CA ARG A 76 41.32 7.88 6.83
C ARG A 76 39.83 7.93 7.14
N ALA A 77 39.38 8.88 7.98
CA ALA A 77 37.97 9.08 8.29
C ALA A 77 37.16 9.44 7.03
N ARG A 78 37.69 10.31 6.16
CA ARG A 78 37.06 10.63 4.88
C ARG A 78 36.96 9.41 3.98
N ARG A 79 38.06 8.68 3.78
CA ARG A 79 38.07 7.46 2.97
C ARG A 79 37.14 6.36 3.51
N GLN A 80 37.01 6.26 4.83
CA GLN A 80 36.05 5.34 5.46
C GLN A 80 34.61 5.75 5.16
N ARG A 81 34.28 7.04 5.27
CA ARG A 81 32.96 7.58 4.90
C ARG A 81 32.63 7.34 3.43
N ASP A 82 33.57 7.64 2.53
CA ASP A 82 33.37 7.45 1.09
C ASP A 82 33.11 5.96 0.75
N ARG A 83 33.86 5.05 1.40
CA ARG A 83 33.65 3.60 1.27
C ARG A 83 32.30 3.16 1.82
N ALA A 84 31.88 3.69 2.97
CA ALA A 84 30.59 3.36 3.57
C ALA A 84 29.42 3.85 2.71
N GLN A 85 29.53 5.04 2.13
CA GLN A 85 28.54 5.56 1.18
C GLN A 85 28.48 4.74 -0.11
N ALA A 86 29.63 4.33 -0.65
CA ALA A 86 29.70 3.43 -1.79
C ALA A 86 29.08 2.05 -1.48
N ALA A 87 29.29 1.53 -0.27
CA ALA A 87 28.65 0.29 0.19
C ALA A 87 27.13 0.45 0.30
N LEU A 88 26.63 1.59 0.78
CA LEU A 88 25.18 1.86 0.84
C LEU A 88 24.56 1.89 -0.56
N ALA A 89 25.20 2.59 -1.51
CA ALA A 89 24.77 2.62 -2.91
C ALA A 89 24.81 1.21 -3.54
N GLY A 90 25.87 0.46 -3.28
CA GLY A 90 26.01 -0.93 -3.74
C GLY A 90 24.96 -1.87 -3.15
N ALA A 91 24.56 -1.65 -1.89
CA ALA A 91 23.49 -2.40 -1.24
C ALA A 91 22.14 -2.14 -1.90
N LEU A 92 21.82 -0.88 -2.18
CA LEU A 92 20.59 -0.49 -2.85
C LEU A 92 20.53 -1.04 -4.28
N GLN A 93 21.64 -0.92 -5.04
CA GLN A 93 21.75 -1.49 -6.38
C GLN A 93 21.53 -3.00 -6.34
N ALA A 94 22.22 -3.72 -5.45
CA ALA A 94 22.08 -5.16 -5.34
C ALA A 94 20.65 -5.57 -4.94
N TRP A 95 19.97 -4.79 -4.09
CA TRP A 95 18.58 -5.04 -3.74
C TRP A 95 17.64 -4.89 -4.94
N LEU A 96 17.80 -3.82 -5.73
CA LEU A 96 17.01 -3.59 -6.95
C LEU A 96 17.25 -4.66 -8.03
N GLU A 97 18.45 -5.23 -8.10
CA GLU A 97 18.80 -6.33 -9.01
C GLU A 97 18.37 -7.71 -8.47
N GLY A 98 17.72 -7.80 -7.30
CA GLY A 98 17.32 -9.06 -6.67
C GLY A 98 18.46 -9.87 -6.05
N ARG A 99 19.67 -9.29 -5.95
CA ARG A 99 20.87 -9.93 -5.38
C ARG A 99 20.91 -9.78 -3.86
N TYR A 100 19.92 -10.34 -3.17
CA TYR A 100 19.67 -10.08 -1.74
C TYR A 100 20.83 -10.45 -0.80
N SER A 101 21.57 -11.54 -1.07
CA SER A 101 22.75 -11.88 -0.27
C SER A 101 23.86 -10.82 -0.37
N ARG A 102 24.05 -10.22 -1.55
CA ARG A 102 25.00 -9.12 -1.73
C ARG A 102 24.46 -7.84 -1.10
N ALA A 103 23.16 -7.57 -1.23
CA ALA A 103 22.52 -6.42 -0.62
C ALA A 103 22.69 -6.40 0.90
N GLU A 104 22.44 -7.54 1.58
CA GLU A 104 22.63 -7.66 3.03
C GLU A 104 24.10 -7.40 3.43
N LYS A 105 25.06 -7.98 2.70
CA LYS A 105 26.50 -7.81 2.97
C LYS A 105 26.97 -6.36 2.80
N GLU A 106 26.60 -5.71 1.70
CA GLU A 106 26.97 -4.31 1.46
C GLU A 106 26.25 -3.36 2.43
N ALA A 107 24.99 -3.66 2.80
CA ALA A 107 24.26 -2.91 3.82
C ALA A 107 24.92 -3.04 5.20
N THR A 108 25.41 -4.22 5.55
CA THR A 108 26.18 -4.44 6.79
C THR A 108 27.45 -3.56 6.80
N ARG A 109 28.20 -3.53 5.70
CA ARG A 109 29.39 -2.66 5.57
C ARG A 109 29.05 -1.18 5.65
N ALA A 110 27.92 -0.76 5.09
CA ALA A 110 27.44 0.61 5.20
C ALA A 110 27.05 0.98 6.64
N TYR A 111 26.37 0.06 7.35
CA TYR A 111 26.01 0.20 8.75
C TYR A 111 27.25 0.36 9.64
N ASP A 112 28.20 -0.58 9.54
CA ASP A 112 29.45 -0.57 10.32
C ASP A 112 30.34 0.64 9.97
N GLY A 113 30.25 1.12 8.73
CA GLY A 113 30.94 2.30 8.24
C GLY A 113 30.28 3.63 8.61
N GLY A 114 29.10 3.61 9.25
CA GLY A 114 28.38 4.81 9.68
C GLY A 114 27.64 5.58 8.57
N ALA A 115 27.47 5.00 7.38
CA ALA A 115 26.75 5.65 6.28
C ALA A 115 25.25 5.38 6.41
N ALA A 116 24.52 6.35 6.97
CA ALA A 116 23.07 6.28 7.24
C ALA A 116 22.66 4.92 7.87
N PRO A 117 23.11 4.64 9.12
CA PRO A 117 22.95 3.32 9.73
C PRO A 117 21.51 2.83 9.77
N GLY A 118 20.53 3.68 10.07
CA GLY A 118 19.12 3.25 10.07
C GLY A 118 18.64 2.80 8.68
N LEU A 119 19.10 3.45 7.60
CA LEU A 119 18.69 3.12 6.24
C LEU A 119 19.36 1.81 5.80
N ALA A 120 20.65 1.68 6.08
CA ALA A 120 21.39 0.45 5.86
C ALA A 120 20.73 -0.73 6.60
N ALA A 121 20.30 -0.54 7.84
CA ALA A 121 19.61 -1.57 8.62
C ALA A 121 18.25 -1.95 7.99
N VAL A 122 17.45 -0.99 7.49
CA VAL A 122 16.19 -1.31 6.81
C VAL A 122 16.42 -2.06 5.49
N ILE A 123 17.45 -1.70 4.71
CA ILE A 123 17.81 -2.42 3.48
C ILE A 123 18.26 -3.85 3.83
N ALA A 124 19.09 -4.02 4.85
CA ALA A 124 19.54 -5.33 5.32
C ALA A 124 18.36 -6.19 5.81
N ALA A 125 17.41 -5.60 6.54
CA ALA A 125 16.19 -6.29 6.99
C ALA A 125 15.34 -6.78 5.81
N ARG A 126 15.14 -5.95 4.79
CA ARG A 126 14.40 -6.33 3.58
C ARG A 126 15.11 -7.42 2.80
N ALA A 127 16.43 -7.31 2.65
CA ALA A 127 17.23 -8.35 2.00
C ALA A 127 17.16 -9.68 2.77
N ALA A 128 17.23 -9.65 4.11
CA ALA A 128 17.11 -10.84 4.95
C ALA A 128 15.71 -11.49 4.86
N HIS A 129 14.65 -10.68 4.71
CA HIS A 129 13.30 -11.20 4.47
C HIS A 129 13.18 -11.93 3.14
N GLU A 130 13.71 -11.36 2.05
CA GLU A 130 13.70 -12.00 0.73
C GLU A 130 14.57 -13.27 0.69
N LEU A 131 15.59 -13.37 1.56
CA LEU A 131 16.38 -14.58 1.76
C LEU A 131 15.68 -15.63 2.63
N GLY A 132 14.52 -15.32 3.22
CA GLY A 132 13.77 -16.24 4.08
C GLY A 132 14.40 -16.46 5.47
N VAL A 133 15.16 -15.48 6.00
CA VAL A 133 15.84 -15.59 7.31
C VAL A 133 15.22 -14.61 8.33
N PRO A 134 14.14 -14.99 9.03
CA PRO A 134 13.36 -14.09 9.87
C PRO A 134 14.12 -13.59 11.11
N GLU A 135 15.07 -14.36 11.65
CA GLU A 135 15.86 -13.96 12.81
C GLU A 135 16.76 -12.77 12.48
N ARG A 136 17.43 -12.82 11.32
CA ARG A 136 18.28 -11.70 10.85
C ARG A 136 17.44 -10.48 10.52
N ARG A 137 16.27 -10.68 9.92
CA ARG A 137 15.30 -9.60 9.66
C ARG A 137 14.99 -8.84 10.94
N GLU A 138 14.61 -9.52 12.02
CA GLU A 138 14.26 -8.83 13.27
C GLU A 138 15.48 -8.21 13.96
N GLN A 139 16.66 -8.84 13.89
CA GLN A 139 17.90 -8.22 14.37
C GLN A 139 18.19 -6.89 13.65
N TRP A 140 18.02 -6.84 12.33
CA TRP A 140 18.22 -5.63 11.54
C TRP A 140 17.16 -4.57 11.79
N LEU A 141 15.89 -4.95 11.89
CA LEU A 141 14.81 -4.03 12.25
C LEU A 141 14.97 -3.48 13.68
N GLY A 142 15.45 -4.31 14.60
CA GLY A 142 15.89 -3.90 15.92
C GLY A 142 17.02 -2.89 15.82
N ARG A 143 17.99 -3.00 14.91
CA ARG A 143 19.07 -2.00 14.78
C ARG A 143 18.63 -0.66 14.17
N ALA A 144 17.45 -0.58 13.57
CA ALA A 144 16.91 0.64 12.94
C ALA A 144 16.25 1.60 13.96
N HIS A 145 16.93 1.93 15.06
CA HIS A 145 16.42 2.79 16.15
C HIS A 145 16.49 4.29 15.88
N GLU A 146 17.02 4.74 14.74
CA GLU A 146 17.01 6.18 14.42
C GLU A 146 15.56 6.68 14.33
N GLU A 147 15.22 7.70 15.14
CA GLU A 147 13.87 8.29 15.22
C GLU A 147 13.34 8.69 13.84
N SER A 148 14.23 9.19 12.97
CA SER A 148 13.93 9.60 11.59
C SER A 148 13.52 8.43 10.67
N LEU A 149 13.96 7.20 10.98
CA LEU A 149 13.72 6.01 10.16
C LEU A 149 12.84 4.96 10.84
N ARG A 150 12.38 5.23 12.07
CA ARG A 150 11.38 4.43 12.79
C ARG A 150 10.14 4.16 11.91
N ASN A 151 9.64 5.20 11.23
CA ASN A 151 8.49 5.07 10.33
C ASN A 151 8.79 4.17 9.11
N ALA A 152 10.00 4.25 8.54
CA ALA A 152 10.40 3.42 7.41
C ALA A 152 10.59 1.94 7.80
N ALA A 153 11.12 1.69 9.00
CA ALA A 153 11.23 0.35 9.57
C ALA A 153 9.85 -0.27 9.82
N GLN A 154 8.92 0.47 10.43
CA GLN A 154 7.54 0.01 10.65
C GLN A 154 6.78 -0.22 9.35
N LEU A 155 6.96 0.64 8.34
CA LEU A 155 6.35 0.44 7.03
C LEU A 155 6.90 -0.83 6.36
N SER A 156 8.20 -1.07 6.51
CA SER A 156 8.82 -2.29 5.99
C SER A 156 8.27 -3.53 6.70
N ARG A 157 8.12 -3.51 8.04
CA ARG A 157 7.44 -4.58 8.78
C ARG A 157 6.05 -4.87 8.23
N ALA A 158 5.24 -3.83 8.02
CA ALA A 158 3.90 -3.98 7.46
C ALA A 158 3.89 -4.59 6.05
N VAL A 159 4.79 -4.16 5.17
CA VAL A 159 4.89 -4.71 3.80
C VAL A 159 5.29 -6.18 3.83
N MET A 160 6.25 -6.56 4.67
CA MET A 160 6.70 -7.95 4.83
C MET A 160 5.57 -8.83 5.38
N ALA A 161 4.87 -8.38 6.43
CA ALA A 161 3.73 -9.08 7.00
C ALA A 161 2.58 -9.27 5.98
N LEU A 162 2.32 -8.27 5.12
CA LEU A 162 1.37 -8.39 4.01
C LEU A 162 1.78 -9.45 2.98
N GLY A 163 3.08 -9.58 2.70
CA GLY A 163 3.62 -10.62 1.83
C GLY A 163 3.42 -12.03 2.42
N GLU A 164 3.61 -12.14 3.73
CA GLU A 164 3.42 -13.37 4.51
C GLU A 164 1.93 -13.70 4.77
N ARG A 165 0.99 -12.85 4.31
CA ARG A 165 -0.45 -12.92 4.59
C ARG A 165 -0.81 -12.80 6.08
N ASP A 166 0.11 -12.32 6.91
CA ASP A 166 -0.18 -11.91 8.28
C ASP A 166 -0.79 -10.50 8.28
N TYR A 167 -2.08 -10.46 7.94
CA TYR A 167 -2.83 -9.21 7.86
C TYR A 167 -3.01 -8.54 9.23
N GLY A 168 -2.95 -9.29 10.33
CA GLY A 168 -3.06 -8.79 11.69
C GLY A 168 -1.84 -7.95 12.06
N ALA A 169 -0.65 -8.53 11.95
CA ALA A 169 0.61 -7.83 12.21
C ALA A 169 0.78 -6.63 11.26
N ALA A 170 0.40 -6.78 9.99
CA ALA A 170 0.42 -5.68 9.02
C ALA A 170 -0.47 -4.51 9.45
N ARG A 171 -1.72 -4.79 9.86
CA ARG A 171 -2.66 -3.76 10.32
C ARG A 171 -2.12 -3.02 11.52
N ASP A 172 -1.59 -3.74 12.50
CA ASP A 172 -1.14 -3.14 13.77
C ASP A 172 0.09 -2.25 13.54
N ALA A 173 1.03 -2.70 12.71
CA ALA A 173 2.16 -1.89 12.25
C ALA A 173 1.68 -0.62 11.51
N LEU A 174 0.71 -0.73 10.59
CA LEU A 174 0.17 0.42 9.83
C LEU A 174 -0.64 1.40 10.69
N LYS A 175 -1.38 0.92 11.69
CA LYS A 175 -2.11 1.79 12.63
C LYS A 175 -1.15 2.57 13.52
N SER A 176 -0.06 1.96 13.99
CA SER A 176 0.99 2.67 14.74
C SER A 176 1.60 3.84 13.95
N LEU A 177 1.77 3.66 12.63
CA LEU A 177 2.26 4.70 11.72
C LEU A 177 1.29 5.87 11.51
N GLN A 178 -0.02 5.60 11.58
CA GLN A 178 -1.01 6.68 11.44
C GLN A 178 -1.08 7.57 12.68
N GLY A 179 -0.83 7.00 13.86
CA GLY A 179 -0.74 7.75 15.13
C GLY A 179 0.44 8.73 15.18
N SER A 180 1.53 8.46 14.47
CA SER A 180 2.73 9.31 14.44
C SER A 180 2.66 10.46 13.40
N GLY A 181 1.50 10.70 12.77
CA GLY A 181 1.27 11.80 11.84
C GLY A 181 1.60 11.50 10.37
N ALA A 182 2.12 10.31 10.06
CA ALA A 182 2.49 9.88 8.71
C ALA A 182 1.30 9.29 7.93
N ARG A 183 0.23 10.08 7.73
CA ARG A 183 -0.97 9.66 6.98
C ARG A 183 -0.76 9.75 5.47
N HIS A 184 0.19 8.98 4.96
CA HIS A 184 0.50 8.89 3.54
C HIS A 184 -0.51 8.04 2.77
N ILE A 185 -0.69 8.33 1.48
CA ILE A 185 -1.58 7.55 0.60
C ILE A 185 -1.14 6.09 0.53
N ALA A 186 0.18 5.83 0.50
CA ALA A 186 0.73 4.48 0.45
C ALA A 186 0.33 3.63 1.67
N THR A 187 0.38 4.21 2.88
CA THR A 187 0.01 3.48 4.11
C THR A 187 -1.48 3.16 4.15
N LEU A 188 -2.34 4.06 3.64
CA LEU A 188 -3.78 3.81 3.50
C LEU A 188 -4.08 2.69 2.49
N ARG A 189 -3.38 2.63 1.36
CA ARG A 189 -3.53 1.53 0.39
C ARG A 189 -3.12 0.18 0.99
N LEU A 190 -2.02 0.14 1.74
CA LEU A 190 -1.57 -1.08 2.42
C LEU A 190 -2.53 -1.49 3.53
N LEU A 191 -3.09 -0.52 4.27
CA LEU A 191 -4.07 -0.80 5.32
C LEU A 191 -5.37 -1.33 4.72
N LEU A 192 -5.84 -0.77 3.61
CA LEU A 192 -6.98 -1.30 2.86
C LEU A 192 -6.75 -2.76 2.45
N ARG A 193 -5.54 -3.11 1.99
CA ARG A 193 -5.18 -4.49 1.66
C ARG A 193 -5.21 -5.39 2.90
N ALA A 194 -4.69 -4.93 4.04
CA ALA A 194 -4.73 -5.67 5.31
C ALA A 194 -6.17 -5.91 5.78
N GLU A 195 -7.01 -4.87 5.82
CA GLU A 195 -8.39 -4.97 6.31
C GLU A 195 -9.27 -5.84 5.40
N ARG A 196 -9.02 -5.87 4.08
CA ARG A 196 -9.64 -6.84 3.16
C ARG A 196 -9.25 -8.27 3.48
N GLY A 197 -7.97 -8.52 3.80
CA GLY A 197 -7.48 -9.83 4.21
C GLY A 197 -8.09 -10.31 5.54
N LEU A 198 -8.33 -9.39 6.46
CA LEU A 198 -9.00 -9.63 7.75
C LEU A 198 -10.53 -9.71 7.65
N ARG A 199 -11.13 -9.42 6.49
CA ARG A 199 -12.58 -9.31 6.29
C ARG A 199 -13.25 -8.25 7.19
N ASN A 200 -12.52 -7.19 7.54
CA ASN A 200 -13.05 -6.05 8.29
C ASN A 200 -13.72 -5.06 7.32
N TRP A 201 -14.86 -5.45 6.77
CA TRP A 201 -15.51 -4.75 5.66
C TRP A 201 -15.95 -3.32 5.98
N GLU A 202 -16.24 -3.00 7.25
CA GLU A 202 -16.57 -1.63 7.67
C GLU A 202 -15.39 -0.67 7.44
N GLU A 203 -14.19 -1.10 7.85
CA GLU A 203 -12.97 -0.33 7.64
C GLU A 203 -12.60 -0.27 6.15
N VAL A 204 -12.88 -1.33 5.39
CA VAL A 204 -12.71 -1.34 3.92
C VAL A 204 -13.56 -0.25 3.27
N LEU A 205 -14.83 -0.09 3.65
CA LEU A 205 -15.68 0.99 3.13
C LEU A 205 -15.12 2.37 3.49
N ARG A 206 -14.75 2.56 4.76
CA ARG A 206 -14.18 3.82 5.26
C ARG A 206 -12.89 4.21 4.53
N LEU A 207 -11.96 3.26 4.37
CA LEU A 207 -10.68 3.48 3.70
C LEU A 207 -10.85 3.67 2.19
N THR A 208 -11.75 2.93 1.55
CA THR A 208 -12.05 3.08 0.13
C THR A 208 -12.60 4.47 -0.18
N ALA A 209 -13.55 4.97 0.63
CA ALA A 209 -14.08 6.32 0.49
C ALA A 209 -13.00 7.40 0.68
N GLN A 210 -12.11 7.23 1.67
CA GLN A 210 -11.00 8.16 1.91
C GLN A 210 -9.99 8.17 0.76
N LEU A 211 -9.70 7.02 0.17
CA LEU A 211 -8.78 6.88 -0.96
C LEU A 211 -9.41 7.43 -2.25
N ALA A 212 -10.70 7.17 -2.49
CA ALA A 212 -11.42 7.71 -3.64
C ALA A 212 -11.47 9.24 -3.62
N LYS A 213 -11.74 9.86 -2.46
CA LYS A 213 -11.75 11.33 -2.31
C LYS A 213 -10.41 12.01 -2.65
N ARG A 214 -9.30 11.25 -2.59
CA ARG A 214 -7.94 11.75 -2.85
C ARG A 214 -7.39 11.29 -4.20
N ASP A 215 -8.23 10.76 -5.08
CA ASP A 215 -7.85 10.14 -6.36
C ASP A 215 -6.73 9.10 -6.22
N ALA A 216 -6.67 8.45 -5.06
CA ALA A 216 -5.63 7.50 -4.73
C ALA A 216 -5.94 6.08 -5.21
N ILE A 217 -7.12 5.84 -5.75
CA ILE A 217 -7.51 4.56 -6.38
C ILE A 217 -8.42 4.89 -7.57
N ALA A 218 -8.36 4.07 -8.62
CA ALA A 218 -9.24 4.24 -9.76
C ALA A 218 -10.72 4.08 -9.33
N PRO A 219 -11.65 4.87 -9.89
CA PRO A 219 -13.06 4.83 -9.49
C PRO A 219 -13.71 3.46 -9.69
N GLY A 220 -13.33 2.73 -10.75
CA GLY A 220 -13.79 1.35 -10.98
C GLY A 220 -13.38 0.40 -9.84
N VAL A 221 -12.11 0.43 -9.45
CA VAL A 221 -11.58 -0.39 -8.33
C VAL A 221 -12.24 -0.01 -7.00
N ALA A 222 -12.47 1.29 -6.77
CA ALA A 222 -13.21 1.76 -5.60
C ALA A 222 -14.66 1.25 -5.59
N GLY A 223 -15.31 1.21 -6.75
CA GLY A 223 -16.64 0.62 -6.93
C GLY A 223 -16.66 -0.86 -6.58
N GLU A 224 -15.73 -1.65 -7.11
CA GLU A 224 -15.61 -3.08 -6.83
C GLU A 224 -15.38 -3.38 -5.34
N TYR A 225 -14.53 -2.61 -4.67
CA TYR A 225 -14.27 -2.80 -3.23
C TYR A 225 -15.47 -2.46 -2.37
N ARG A 226 -16.20 -1.39 -2.71
CA ARG A 226 -17.47 -1.06 -2.03
C ARG A 226 -18.51 -2.14 -2.25
N LEU A 227 -18.69 -2.58 -3.51
CA LEU A 227 -19.59 -3.67 -3.86
C LEU A 227 -19.29 -4.93 -3.06
N GLN A 228 -18.02 -5.38 -3.05
CA GLN A 228 -17.60 -6.55 -2.28
C GLN A 228 -17.91 -6.37 -0.79
N ALA A 229 -17.55 -5.24 -0.20
CA ALA A 229 -17.78 -4.98 1.22
C ALA A 229 -19.29 -4.95 1.57
N HIS A 230 -20.13 -4.36 0.72
CA HIS A 230 -21.58 -4.34 0.93
C HIS A 230 -22.20 -5.73 0.85
N LEU A 231 -21.81 -6.55 -0.13
CA LEU A 231 -22.30 -7.93 -0.26
C LEU A 231 -21.98 -8.77 0.99
N GLU A 232 -20.74 -8.67 1.48
CA GLU A 232 -20.30 -9.43 2.64
C GLU A 232 -20.95 -8.93 3.94
N LEU A 233 -21.12 -7.62 4.10
CA LEU A 233 -21.80 -7.05 5.27
C LEU A 233 -23.29 -7.41 5.31
N LEU A 234 -23.95 -7.47 4.15
CA LEU A 234 -25.33 -7.95 4.05
C LEU A 234 -25.42 -9.44 4.37
N ALA A 235 -24.46 -10.25 3.93
CA ALA A 235 -24.40 -11.67 4.26
C ALA A 235 -24.16 -11.92 5.76
N GLN A 236 -23.29 -11.13 6.40
CA GLN A 236 -23.05 -11.19 7.85
C GLN A 236 -24.29 -10.81 8.67
N ALA A 237 -25.08 -9.85 8.19
CA ALA A 237 -26.31 -9.42 8.84
C ALA A 237 -27.52 -10.32 8.52
N ALA A 238 -27.38 -11.33 7.66
CA ALA A 238 -28.51 -12.13 7.16
C ALA A 238 -29.13 -13.09 8.19
N ALA A 239 -28.55 -13.21 9.40
CA ALA A 239 -29.05 -14.08 10.45
C ALA A 239 -30.20 -13.46 11.27
N GLU A 240 -30.24 -12.13 11.36
CA GLU A 240 -31.20 -11.42 12.22
C GLU A 240 -31.91 -10.32 11.44
N ARG A 241 -33.25 -10.30 11.52
CA ARG A 241 -34.10 -9.36 10.79
C ARG A 241 -33.75 -7.90 11.09
N ALA A 242 -33.66 -7.54 12.37
CA ALA A 242 -33.38 -6.16 12.78
C ALA A 242 -31.99 -5.69 12.33
N ALA A 243 -30.98 -6.55 12.49
CA ALA A 243 -29.62 -6.27 12.04
C ALA A 243 -29.53 -6.08 10.52
N PHE A 244 -30.25 -6.90 9.75
CA PHE A 244 -30.31 -6.78 8.29
C PHE A 244 -30.97 -5.47 7.85
N GLU A 245 -32.11 -5.10 8.43
CA GLU A 245 -32.79 -3.84 8.12
C GLU A 245 -31.93 -2.61 8.47
N GLU A 246 -31.23 -2.63 9.60
CA GLU A 246 -30.28 -1.58 9.95
C GLU A 246 -29.12 -1.52 8.95
N ARG A 247 -28.53 -2.66 8.61
CA ARG A 247 -27.43 -2.74 7.66
C ARG A 247 -27.84 -2.24 6.27
N TRP A 248 -29.02 -2.62 5.80
CA TRP A 248 -29.60 -2.15 4.54
C TRP A 248 -29.78 -0.63 4.53
N ARG A 249 -30.30 -0.06 5.64
CA ARG A 249 -30.43 1.41 5.79
C ARG A 249 -29.10 2.15 5.74
N ARG A 250 -27.99 1.53 6.17
CA ARG A 250 -26.65 2.12 6.07
C ARG A 250 -26.06 2.09 4.65
N VAL A 251 -26.61 1.28 3.73
CA VAL A 251 -26.15 1.28 2.33
C VAL A 251 -26.61 2.58 1.66
N PRO A 252 -25.72 3.35 0.99
CA PRO A 252 -26.10 4.55 0.25
C PRO A 252 -27.14 4.28 -0.85
N ALA A 253 -28.05 5.21 -1.09
CA ALA A 253 -29.16 5.01 -2.04
C ALA A 253 -28.69 4.71 -3.46
N ASN A 254 -27.62 5.36 -3.92
CA ASN A 254 -26.98 5.12 -5.21
C ASN A 254 -26.37 3.71 -5.32
N GLU A 255 -25.91 3.13 -4.21
CA GLU A 255 -25.35 1.77 -4.21
C GLU A 255 -26.43 0.69 -4.09
N ARG A 256 -27.58 1.00 -3.46
CA ARG A 256 -28.74 0.07 -3.42
C ARG A 256 -29.29 -0.24 -4.79
N ALA A 257 -29.15 0.66 -5.75
CA ALA A 257 -29.60 0.48 -7.13
C ALA A 257 -28.72 -0.50 -7.93
N ILE A 258 -27.50 -0.80 -7.45
CA ILE A 258 -26.60 -1.73 -8.15
C ILE A 258 -27.24 -3.13 -8.15
N ALA A 259 -27.44 -3.70 -9.34
CA ALA A 259 -28.12 -4.97 -9.55
C ALA A 259 -27.61 -6.12 -8.65
N ARG A 260 -26.29 -6.23 -8.47
CA ARG A 260 -25.68 -7.25 -7.59
C ARG A 260 -26.04 -7.05 -6.11
N ILE A 261 -26.11 -5.81 -5.64
CA ILE A 261 -26.49 -5.49 -4.25
C ILE A 261 -27.98 -5.77 -4.06
N ALA A 262 -28.83 -5.37 -5.00
CA ALA A 262 -30.26 -5.66 -4.96
C ALA A 262 -30.53 -7.17 -4.97
N THR A 263 -29.84 -7.94 -5.81
CA THR A 263 -29.95 -9.42 -5.83
C THR A 263 -29.57 -10.04 -4.49
N ALA A 264 -28.47 -9.60 -3.88
CA ALA A 264 -28.07 -10.08 -2.57
C ALA A 264 -29.06 -9.67 -1.48
N ALA A 265 -29.62 -8.46 -1.57
CA ALA A 265 -30.64 -7.98 -0.65
C ALA A 265 -31.87 -8.89 -0.71
N VAL A 266 -32.39 -9.20 -1.90
CA VAL A 266 -33.51 -10.13 -2.08
C VAL A 266 -33.18 -11.50 -1.49
N ARG A 267 -32.04 -12.09 -1.86
CA ARG A 267 -31.64 -13.43 -1.40
C ARG A 267 -31.60 -13.55 0.13
N HIS A 268 -31.17 -12.50 0.83
CA HIS A 268 -31.06 -12.50 2.29
C HIS A 268 -32.34 -11.99 2.98
N ALA A 269 -33.11 -11.12 2.34
CA ALA A 269 -34.36 -10.58 2.88
C ALA A 269 -35.51 -11.59 2.87
N LEU A 270 -35.62 -12.43 1.83
CA LEU A 270 -36.74 -13.37 1.70
C LEU A 270 -36.82 -14.39 2.86
N PRO A 271 -35.72 -15.07 3.27
CA PRO A 271 -35.76 -15.97 4.42
C PRO A 271 -36.12 -15.28 5.75
N LEU A 272 -35.90 -13.97 5.86
CA LEU A 272 -36.20 -13.15 7.05
C LEU A 272 -37.65 -12.62 7.06
N GLY A 273 -38.46 -12.97 6.06
CA GLY A 273 -39.83 -12.45 5.90
C GLY A 273 -39.88 -10.97 5.50
N LEU A 274 -38.78 -10.44 4.94
CA LEU A 274 -38.66 -9.04 4.52
C LEU A 274 -39.00 -8.85 3.04
N ALA A 275 -40.15 -9.37 2.62
CA ALA A 275 -40.56 -9.32 1.22
C ALA A 275 -40.81 -7.87 0.71
N GLU A 276 -41.24 -6.94 1.57
CA GLU A 276 -41.41 -5.52 1.16
C GLU A 276 -40.06 -4.91 0.77
N LEU A 277 -39.05 -5.12 1.62
CA LEU A 277 -37.70 -4.62 1.39
C LEU A 277 -37.13 -5.21 0.10
N ALA A 278 -37.31 -6.51 -0.13
CA ALA A 278 -36.88 -7.17 -1.36
C ALA A 278 -37.55 -6.56 -2.61
N ARG A 279 -38.86 -6.29 -2.54
CA ARG A 279 -39.63 -5.65 -3.60
C ARG A 279 -39.11 -4.24 -3.90
N GLU A 280 -38.97 -3.39 -2.87
CA GLU A 280 -38.46 -2.03 -3.02
C GLU A 280 -37.02 -1.98 -3.54
N ALA A 281 -36.18 -2.94 -3.15
CA ALA A 281 -34.81 -3.06 -3.64
C ALA A 281 -34.77 -3.36 -5.14
N LEU A 282 -35.61 -4.30 -5.61
CA LEU A 282 -35.72 -4.65 -7.02
C LEU A 282 -36.30 -3.52 -7.85
N GLU A 283 -37.41 -2.90 -7.41
CA GLU A 283 -38.03 -1.78 -8.14
C GLU A 283 -37.06 -0.62 -8.32
N ARG A 284 -36.25 -0.33 -7.29
CA ARG A 284 -35.24 0.74 -7.36
C ARG A 284 -34.09 0.37 -8.31
N ALA A 285 -33.61 -0.86 -8.27
CA ALA A 285 -32.53 -1.30 -9.14
C ALA A 285 -32.97 -1.33 -10.61
N LEU A 286 -34.16 -1.85 -10.89
CA LEU A 286 -34.75 -1.88 -12.23
C LEU A 286 -35.03 -0.48 -12.80
N ALA A 287 -35.33 0.50 -11.95
CA ALA A 287 -35.54 1.88 -12.37
C ALA A 287 -34.23 2.61 -12.75
N GLU A 288 -33.09 2.19 -12.22
CA GLU A 288 -31.78 2.79 -12.52
C GLU A 288 -31.10 2.10 -13.70
N ASP A 289 -31.07 0.76 -13.70
CA ASP A 289 -30.43 -0.05 -14.74
C ASP A 289 -31.27 -1.31 -14.98
N TRP A 290 -31.85 -1.41 -16.18
CA TRP A 290 -32.72 -2.51 -16.53
C TRP A 290 -31.95 -3.83 -16.57
N SER A 291 -32.50 -4.85 -15.92
CA SER A 291 -31.93 -6.19 -15.93
C SER A 291 -33.02 -7.24 -15.98
N SER A 292 -33.03 -8.03 -17.06
CA SER A 292 -33.95 -9.15 -17.26
C SER A 292 -33.93 -10.14 -16.08
N ALA A 293 -32.75 -10.37 -15.50
CA ALA A 293 -32.60 -11.24 -14.33
C ALA A 293 -33.26 -10.67 -13.06
N LEU A 294 -33.20 -9.35 -12.85
CA LEU A 294 -33.91 -8.71 -11.74
C LEU A 294 -35.43 -8.73 -11.97
N ALA A 295 -35.88 -8.57 -13.22
CA ALA A 295 -37.29 -8.70 -13.58
C ALA A 295 -37.83 -10.11 -13.32
N ALA A 296 -37.05 -11.16 -13.64
CA ALA A 296 -37.41 -12.53 -13.28
C ALA A 296 -37.54 -12.73 -11.77
N LEU A 297 -36.56 -12.23 -10.98
CA LEU A 297 -36.59 -12.27 -9.52
C LEU A 297 -37.80 -11.53 -8.95
N TYR A 298 -38.20 -10.40 -9.56
CA TYR A 298 -39.40 -9.66 -9.15
C TYR A 298 -40.68 -10.50 -9.28
N GLY A 299 -40.81 -11.28 -10.36
CA GLY A 299 -41.93 -12.20 -10.55
C GLY A 299 -41.92 -13.43 -9.64
N GLU A 300 -40.79 -13.73 -9.00
CA GLU A 300 -40.61 -14.87 -8.07
C GLU A 300 -40.75 -14.47 -6.60
N LEU A 301 -40.88 -13.18 -6.29
CA LEU A 301 -41.03 -12.71 -4.92
C LEU A 301 -42.27 -13.33 -4.26
N PRO A 302 -42.14 -13.85 -3.02
CA PRO A 302 -43.28 -14.36 -2.27
C PRO A 302 -44.29 -13.24 -1.98
N HIS A 303 -45.52 -13.65 -1.68
CA HIS A 303 -46.57 -12.74 -1.25
C HIS A 303 -46.26 -12.21 0.14
N LEU A 304 -46.57 -10.94 0.35
CA LEU A 304 -46.35 -10.23 1.61
C LEU A 304 -47.31 -10.74 2.68
N GLU A 305 -48.59 -10.83 2.32
CA GLU A 305 -49.66 -11.28 3.22
C GLU A 305 -50.63 -12.21 2.47
N PRO A 306 -50.97 -13.40 3.01
CA PRO A 306 -51.89 -14.33 2.36
C PRO A 306 -53.27 -13.73 2.05
N ALA A 307 -53.76 -12.85 2.93
CA ALA A 307 -55.05 -12.16 2.78
C ALA A 307 -55.03 -11.04 1.73
N ALA A 308 -53.87 -10.48 1.40
CA ALA A 308 -53.71 -9.40 0.43
C ALA A 308 -53.15 -9.85 -0.93
N ARG A 309 -52.96 -11.17 -1.12
CA ARG A 309 -52.31 -11.79 -2.28
C ARG A 309 -52.76 -11.23 -3.62
N VAL A 310 -54.07 -11.12 -3.85
CA VAL A 310 -54.62 -10.68 -5.14
C VAL A 310 -54.41 -9.19 -5.35
N ALA A 311 -54.60 -8.37 -4.32
CA ALA A 311 -54.40 -6.93 -4.40
C ALA A 311 -52.92 -6.59 -4.65
N GLU A 312 -52.02 -7.26 -3.94
CA GLU A 312 -50.58 -7.12 -4.09
C GLU A 312 -50.09 -7.58 -5.46
N ALA A 313 -50.57 -8.73 -5.95
CA ALA A 313 -50.25 -9.21 -7.28
C ALA A 313 -50.69 -8.22 -8.35
N ARG A 314 -51.86 -7.57 -8.21
CA ARG A 314 -52.31 -6.53 -9.14
C ARG A 314 -51.39 -5.31 -9.17
N VAL A 315 -50.96 -4.80 -8.00
CA VAL A 315 -50.01 -3.69 -7.93
C VAL A 315 -48.68 -4.04 -8.62
N ARG A 316 -48.18 -5.26 -8.39
CA ARG A 316 -46.95 -5.76 -9.06
C ARG A 316 -47.13 -5.92 -10.56
N ILE A 317 -48.29 -6.39 -11.01
CA ILE A 317 -48.65 -6.51 -12.44
C ILE A 317 -48.68 -5.12 -13.08
N GLU A 318 -49.38 -4.15 -12.49
CA GLU A 318 -49.45 -2.79 -13.03
C GLU A 318 -48.07 -2.15 -13.17
N ARG A 319 -47.17 -2.39 -12.21
CA ARG A 319 -45.78 -1.93 -12.30
C ARG A 319 -45.02 -2.63 -13.44
N ALA A 320 -45.11 -3.95 -13.52
CA ALA A 320 -44.41 -4.72 -14.54
C ALA A 320 -44.96 -4.49 -15.95
N GLU A 321 -46.26 -4.21 -16.10
CA GLU A 321 -46.86 -3.78 -17.37
C GLU A 321 -46.32 -2.42 -17.82
N ARG A 322 -46.03 -1.49 -16.89
CA ARG A 322 -45.34 -0.23 -17.24
C ARG A 322 -43.93 -0.48 -17.76
N TRP A 323 -43.18 -1.39 -17.14
CA TRP A 323 -41.85 -1.76 -17.64
C TRP A 323 -41.93 -2.42 -19.03
N LEU A 324 -43.00 -3.16 -19.30
CA LEU A 324 -43.19 -3.81 -20.59
C LEU A 324 -43.32 -2.80 -21.74
N LEU A 325 -43.86 -1.59 -21.49
CA LEU A 325 -43.94 -0.54 -22.51
C LEU A 325 -42.56 -0.06 -22.99
N GLU A 326 -41.54 -0.15 -22.14
CA GLU A 326 -40.17 0.24 -22.47
C GLU A 326 -39.32 -0.98 -22.90
N HIS A 327 -39.75 -2.19 -22.54
CA HIS A 327 -39.03 -3.44 -22.73
C HIS A 327 -39.90 -4.55 -23.33
N GLU A 328 -40.58 -4.25 -24.44
CA GLU A 328 -41.62 -5.10 -25.07
C GLU A 328 -41.16 -6.52 -25.47
N GLY A 329 -39.85 -6.72 -25.67
CA GLY A 329 -39.25 -7.99 -26.08
C GLY A 329 -38.51 -8.76 -24.99
N ASP A 330 -38.57 -8.33 -23.73
CA ASP A 330 -37.86 -9.02 -22.65
C ASP A 330 -38.62 -10.30 -22.22
N ALA A 331 -38.11 -11.45 -22.67
CA ALA A 331 -38.67 -12.75 -22.37
C ALA A 331 -38.81 -13.02 -20.86
N GLN A 332 -37.88 -12.54 -20.02
CA GLN A 332 -37.91 -12.77 -18.58
C GLN A 332 -38.95 -11.90 -17.87
N LEU A 333 -39.15 -10.66 -18.34
CA LEU A 333 -40.22 -9.79 -17.87
C LEU A 333 -41.60 -10.37 -18.21
N LEU A 334 -41.79 -10.82 -19.45
CA LEU A 334 -43.03 -11.47 -19.88
C LEU A 334 -43.32 -12.75 -19.07
N ALA A 335 -42.29 -13.55 -18.78
CA ALA A 335 -42.41 -14.72 -17.92
C ALA A 335 -42.82 -14.34 -16.49
N ALA A 336 -42.21 -13.28 -15.94
CA ALA A 336 -42.54 -12.75 -14.62
C ALA A 336 -43.99 -12.25 -14.56
N LEU A 337 -44.44 -11.48 -15.56
CA LEU A 337 -45.83 -11.03 -15.71
C LEU A 337 -46.80 -12.22 -15.79
N GLY A 338 -46.48 -13.22 -16.60
CA GLY A 338 -47.27 -14.45 -16.71
C GLY A 338 -47.44 -15.16 -15.38
N ARG A 339 -46.37 -15.30 -14.59
CA ARG A 339 -46.42 -15.86 -13.23
C ARG A 339 -47.28 -15.00 -12.29
N LEU A 340 -47.08 -13.68 -12.28
CA LEU A 340 -47.86 -12.76 -11.44
C LEU A 340 -49.36 -12.81 -11.81
N CYS A 341 -49.71 -12.84 -13.09
CA CYS A 341 -51.09 -13.00 -13.55
C CYS A 341 -51.69 -14.35 -13.14
N ALA A 342 -50.92 -15.44 -13.21
CA ALA A 342 -51.36 -16.75 -12.73
C ALA A 342 -51.59 -16.75 -11.21
N HIS A 343 -50.82 -15.97 -10.45
CA HIS A 343 -51.04 -15.78 -9.01
C HIS A 343 -52.27 -14.91 -8.70
N ALA A 344 -52.62 -13.97 -9.58
CA ALA A 344 -53.80 -13.12 -9.46
C ALA A 344 -55.08 -13.74 -10.06
N GLU A 345 -55.03 -15.01 -10.47
CA GLU A 345 -56.14 -15.74 -11.12
C GLU A 345 -56.60 -15.11 -12.46
N LEU A 346 -55.71 -14.37 -13.13
CA LEU A 346 -55.93 -13.76 -14.44
C LEU A 346 -55.47 -14.70 -15.55
N TRP A 347 -56.12 -15.86 -15.65
CA TRP A 347 -55.65 -17.01 -16.44
C TRP A 347 -55.39 -16.70 -17.93
N GLY A 348 -56.29 -15.98 -18.61
CA GLY A 348 -56.13 -15.66 -20.03
C GLY A 348 -54.94 -14.75 -20.31
N LYS A 349 -54.70 -13.75 -19.45
CA LYS A 349 -53.51 -12.89 -19.53
C LYS A 349 -52.24 -13.67 -19.20
N ALA A 350 -52.30 -14.54 -18.18
CA ALA A 350 -51.17 -15.37 -17.79
C ALA A 350 -50.70 -16.26 -18.93
N GLN A 351 -51.62 -16.94 -19.63
CA GLN A 351 -51.29 -17.79 -20.77
C GLN A 351 -50.66 -16.96 -21.90
N SER A 352 -51.28 -15.83 -22.28
CA SER A 352 -50.79 -14.96 -23.34
C SER A 352 -49.37 -14.43 -23.07
N TYR A 353 -49.09 -13.94 -21.86
CA TYR A 353 -47.75 -13.46 -21.50
C TYR A 353 -46.71 -14.59 -21.47
N LEU A 354 -47.06 -15.79 -21.01
CA LEU A 354 -46.14 -16.95 -21.01
C LEU A 354 -45.85 -17.46 -22.42
N GLU A 355 -46.85 -17.54 -23.29
CA GLU A 355 -46.67 -17.92 -24.70
C GLU A 355 -45.83 -16.88 -25.45
N THR A 356 -46.07 -15.59 -25.19
CA THR A 356 -45.27 -14.50 -25.77
C THR A 356 -43.84 -14.52 -25.23
N SER A 357 -43.63 -14.83 -23.95
CA SER A 357 -42.29 -15.03 -23.40
C SER A 357 -41.53 -16.13 -24.15
N LEU A 358 -42.20 -17.26 -24.42
CA LEU A 358 -41.61 -18.39 -25.14
C LEU A 358 -41.26 -18.08 -26.59
N SER A 359 -41.98 -17.17 -27.26
CA SER A 359 -41.64 -16.75 -28.61
C SER A 359 -40.36 -15.90 -28.68
N PHE A 360 -40.03 -15.17 -27.60
CA PHE A 360 -38.79 -14.40 -27.48
C PHE A 360 -37.62 -15.20 -26.90
N GLY A 361 -37.89 -16.21 -26.04
CA GLY A 361 -36.86 -17.06 -25.48
C GLY A 361 -37.41 -18.28 -24.74
N GLU A 362 -37.07 -19.47 -25.24
CA GLU A 362 -37.41 -20.73 -24.58
C GLU A 362 -36.58 -20.91 -23.29
N THR A 363 -37.26 -21.01 -22.15
CA THR A 363 -36.64 -21.37 -20.88
C THR A 363 -37.43 -22.47 -20.20
N SER A 364 -36.73 -23.39 -19.54
CA SER A 364 -37.35 -24.49 -18.78
C SER A 364 -38.35 -23.96 -17.75
N ALA A 365 -38.00 -22.87 -17.05
CA ALA A 365 -38.86 -22.24 -16.05
C ALA A 365 -40.19 -21.70 -16.63
N THR A 366 -40.18 -21.06 -17.80
CA THR A 366 -41.39 -20.55 -18.45
C THR A 366 -42.28 -21.68 -18.96
N HIS A 367 -41.69 -22.72 -19.56
CA HIS A 367 -42.45 -23.91 -19.96
C HIS A 367 -43.11 -24.61 -18.76
N LEU A 368 -42.39 -24.74 -17.65
CA LEU A 368 -42.93 -25.32 -16.43
C LEU A 368 -44.06 -24.47 -15.84
N ALA A 369 -43.93 -23.14 -15.88
CA ALA A 369 -44.98 -22.22 -15.43
C ALA A 369 -46.24 -22.34 -16.31
N LEU A 370 -46.09 -22.43 -17.64
CA LEU A 370 -47.20 -22.60 -18.57
C LEU A 370 -47.87 -23.97 -18.41
N ALA A 371 -47.10 -25.04 -18.26
CA ALA A 371 -47.64 -26.37 -18.02
C ALA A 371 -48.47 -26.43 -16.72
N ARG A 372 -47.97 -25.85 -15.62
CA ARG A 372 -48.70 -25.75 -14.35
C ARG A 372 -49.96 -24.89 -14.47
N LEU A 373 -49.94 -23.85 -15.29
CA LEU A 373 -51.12 -23.02 -15.56
C LEU A 373 -52.19 -23.83 -16.30
N LEU A 374 -51.80 -24.55 -17.35
CA LEU A 374 -52.71 -25.37 -18.16
C LEU A 374 -53.31 -26.53 -17.35
N ASP A 375 -52.53 -27.15 -16.47
CA ASP A 375 -53.05 -28.18 -15.55
C ASP A 375 -54.12 -27.63 -14.60
N ARG A 376 -53.93 -26.41 -14.07
CA ARG A 376 -54.96 -25.75 -13.24
C ARG A 376 -56.23 -25.42 -14.02
N LEU A 377 -56.12 -25.29 -15.34
CA LEU A 377 -57.25 -25.09 -16.26
C LEU A 377 -57.83 -26.41 -16.79
N GLU A 378 -57.40 -27.55 -16.24
CA GLU A 378 -57.82 -28.90 -16.65
C GLU A 378 -57.48 -29.24 -18.11
N ARG A 379 -56.52 -28.52 -18.72
CA ARG A 379 -56.05 -28.70 -20.11
C ARG A 379 -54.79 -29.57 -20.17
N GLY A 380 -54.85 -30.74 -19.53
CA GLY A 380 -53.68 -31.62 -19.36
C GLY A 380 -53.03 -32.09 -20.67
N ALA A 381 -53.81 -32.25 -21.76
CA ALA A 381 -53.28 -32.63 -23.07
C ALA A 381 -52.33 -31.57 -23.65
N GLU A 382 -52.60 -30.30 -23.38
CA GLU A 382 -51.77 -29.16 -23.83
C GLU A 382 -50.61 -28.89 -22.87
N ALA A 383 -50.72 -29.28 -21.59
CA ALA A 383 -49.64 -29.16 -20.61
C ALA A 383 -48.49 -30.16 -20.84
N GLN A 384 -48.79 -31.39 -21.30
CA GLN A 384 -47.80 -32.47 -21.47
C GLN A 384 -46.61 -32.12 -22.39
N PRO A 385 -46.80 -31.51 -23.58
CA PRO A 385 -45.69 -31.05 -24.41
C PRO A 385 -44.77 -30.06 -23.69
N HIS A 386 -45.34 -29.14 -22.91
CA HIS A 386 -44.57 -28.15 -22.17
C HIS A 386 -43.78 -28.77 -21.00
N TYR A 387 -44.32 -29.77 -20.30
CA TYR A 387 -43.54 -30.51 -19.30
C TYR A 387 -42.35 -31.24 -19.92
N ARG A 388 -42.54 -31.90 -21.07
CA ARG A 388 -41.44 -32.57 -21.79
C ARG A 388 -40.37 -31.56 -22.21
N ARG A 389 -40.79 -30.44 -22.81
CA ARG A 389 -39.86 -29.39 -23.25
C ARG A 389 -39.11 -28.77 -22.07
N ALA A 390 -39.77 -28.55 -20.93
CA ALA A 390 -39.12 -28.09 -19.73
C ALA A 390 -38.02 -29.06 -19.24
N ALA A 391 -38.27 -30.37 -19.32
CA ALA A 391 -37.30 -31.39 -18.93
C ALA A 391 -36.13 -31.54 -19.92
N GLU A 392 -36.34 -31.28 -21.21
CA GLU A 392 -35.28 -31.28 -22.22
C GLU A 392 -34.33 -30.07 -22.09
N LEU A 393 -34.84 -28.96 -21.56
CA LEU A 393 -34.10 -27.71 -21.38
C LEU A 393 -33.47 -27.54 -19.98
N ALA A 394 -33.76 -28.45 -19.05
CA ALA A 394 -33.22 -28.49 -17.68
C ALA A 394 -31.94 -29.33 -17.63
#